data_AF-A0A378W2E3-F1
#
_entry.id   AF-A0A378W2E3-F1
#
_cell.length_a   1.000
_cell.length_b   1.000
_cell.length_c   1.000
_cell.angle_alpha   90.00
_cell.angle_beta   90.00
_cell.angle_gamma   90.00
#
_symmetry.space_group_name_H-M   'P 1'
#
loop_
_entity.id
_entity.type
_entity.pdbx_description
1 polymer ?
#
loop_
_entity_poly.entity_id
_entity_poly.type
_entity_poly.pdbx_seq_one_letter_code
_entity_poly.pdbx_strand_id
1 'polypeptide(L)'
;MAKKISILVGSLRRASFARKVALNAAEMFPEGWQAEIVEIGHLPLYNFDYDDPEVEDVPLPESYTAFRETIKASDGILFVTSETTAPFPPV
;
A
#
# COMPACT_ATOMS: atom_id res chain seq x y z
N MET A 1 23.60 -0.32 2.57
CA MET A 1 22.37 -0.54 1.77
C MET A 1 21.50 0.69 1.92
N ALA A 2 20.78 1.08 0.86
CA ALA A 2 19.76 2.12 0.97
C ALA A 2 18.56 1.60 1.78
N LYS A 3 17.96 2.45 2.62
CA LYS A 3 16.76 2.14 3.38
C LYS A 3 15.51 2.23 2.52
N LYS A 4 14.62 1.26 2.64
CA LYS A 4 13.42 1.15 1.79
C LYS A 4 12.21 1.82 2.45
N ILE A 5 11.53 2.72 1.73
CA ILE A 5 10.26 3.31 2.11
C ILE A 5 9.17 2.85 1.15
N SER A 6 8.11 2.25 1.69
CA SER A 6 6.89 1.96 0.93
C SER A 6 5.90 3.11 1.08
N ILE A 7 5.44 3.66 -0.04
CA ILE A 7 4.43 4.72 -0.08
C ILE A 7 3.08 4.11 -0.43
N LEU A 8 2.08 4.31 0.42
CA LEU A 8 0.71 3.86 0.22
C LEU A 8 -0.19 5.04 -0.12
N VAL A 9 -0.92 4.94 -1.24
CA VAL A 9 -1.77 6.01 -1.77
C VAL A 9 -3.25 5.63 -1.63
N GLY A 10 -3.98 6.30 -0.73
CA GLY A 10 -5.39 6.02 -0.43
C GLY A 10 -6.39 6.57 -1.46
N SER A 11 -5.99 6.72 -2.73
CA SER A 11 -6.89 7.20 -3.79
C SER A 11 -6.52 6.61 -5.15
N LEU A 12 -7.37 5.71 -5.63
CA LEU A 12 -7.18 4.92 -6.86
C LEU A 12 -7.57 5.65 -8.16
N ARG A 13 -8.16 6.84 -8.07
CA ARG A 13 -8.60 7.57 -9.27
C ARG A 13 -7.40 8.00 -10.12
N ARG A 14 -7.52 7.89 -11.45
CA ARG A 14 -6.46 8.20 -12.42
C ARG A 14 -5.79 9.57 -12.20
N ALA A 15 -6.57 10.59 -11.83
CA ALA A 15 -6.10 11.96 -11.59
C ALA A 15 -5.93 12.32 -10.10
N SER A 16 -5.60 11.34 -9.24
CA SER A 16 -5.46 11.50 -7.79
C SER A 16 -4.42 12.58 -7.43
N PHE A 17 -4.83 13.58 -6.64
CA PHE A 17 -3.90 14.55 -6.05
C PHE A 17 -2.98 13.89 -5.01
N ALA A 18 -3.50 12.93 -4.22
CA ALA A 18 -2.70 12.16 -3.28
C ALA A 18 -1.56 11.41 -3.99
N ARG A 19 -1.82 10.82 -5.17
CA ARG A 19 -0.76 10.20 -5.99
C ARG A 19 0.29 11.21 -6.45
N LYS A 20 -0.12 12.41 -6.89
CA LYS A 20 0.82 13.45 -7.28
C LYS A 20 1.71 13.88 -6.11
N VAL A 21 1.15 14.01 -4.91
CA VAL A 21 1.90 14.29 -3.68
C VAL A 21 2.87 13.15 -3.38
N ALA A 22 2.45 11.90 -3.46
CA ALA A 22 3.31 10.74 -3.23
C ALA A 22 4.51 10.69 -4.19
N LEU A 23 4.30 10.98 -5.48
CA LEU A 23 5.38 11.02 -6.47
C LEU A 23 6.40 12.12 -6.14
N ASN A 24 5.95 13.33 -5.80
CA ASN A 24 6.85 14.41 -5.42
C ASN A 24 7.58 14.10 -4.10
N ALA A 25 6.89 13.53 -3.11
CA ALA A 25 7.50 13.14 -1.84
C ALA A 25 8.59 12.08 -2.02
N ALA A 26 8.41 11.13 -2.95
CA ALA A 26 9.42 10.12 -3.26
C ALA A 26 10.76 10.73 -3.73
N GLU A 27 10.71 11.84 -4.47
CA GLU A 27 11.90 12.57 -4.96
C GLU A 27 12.59 13.40 -3.87
N MET A 28 11.91 13.67 -2.75
CA MET A 28 12.44 14.50 -1.66
C MET A 28 13.22 13.70 -0.61
N PHE A 29 13.27 12.37 -0.73
CA PHE A 29 14.04 11.54 0.20
C PHE A 29 15.55 11.80 0.03
N PRO A 30 16.31 11.90 1.14
CA PRO A 30 17.74 12.14 1.08
C PRO A 30 18.49 10.91 0.56
N GLU A 31 19.78 11.10 0.24
CA GLU A 31 20.65 10.02 -0.18
C GLU A 31 20.66 8.87 0.85
N GLY A 32 20.71 7.63 0.35
CA GLY A 32 20.65 6.43 1.18
C GLY A 32 19.22 5.96 1.51
N TRP A 33 18.19 6.60 0.93
CA TRP A 33 16.81 6.15 0.99
C TRP A 33 16.27 5.88 -0.41
N GLN A 34 15.45 4.84 -0.52
CA GLN A 34 14.73 4.49 -1.74
C GLN A 34 13.24 4.43 -1.41
N ALA A 35 12.45 5.29 -2.03
CA ALA A 35 11.01 5.37 -1.82
C ALA A 35 10.25 4.95 -3.08
N GLU A 36 9.29 4.04 -2.94
CA GLU A 36 8.48 3.55 -4.04
C GLU A 36 7.00 3.46 -3.66
N ILE A 37 6.12 3.71 -4.63
CA ILE A 37 4.67 3.53 -4.43
C ILE A 37 4.36 2.04 -4.54
N VAL A 38 3.67 1.51 -3.52
CA VAL A 38 3.13 0.15 -3.54
C VAL A 38 1.66 0.24 -3.92
N GLU A 39 1.29 -0.33 -5.06
CA GLU A 39 -0.08 -0.31 -5.55
C GLU A 39 -0.98 -1.18 -4.68
N ILE A 40 -2.12 -0.63 -4.24
CA ILE A 40 -3.11 -1.36 -3.41
C ILE A 40 -4.42 -1.65 -4.14
N GLY A 41 -4.65 -1.05 -5.32
CA GLY A 41 -5.93 -1.16 -6.03
C GLY A 41 -6.25 -2.55 -6.61
N HIS A 42 -5.30 -3.48 -6.55
CA HIS A 42 -5.50 -4.89 -6.95
C HIS A 42 -5.78 -5.80 -5.76
N LEU A 43 -5.68 -5.31 -4.52
CA LEU A 43 -5.95 -6.10 -3.34
C LEU A 43 -7.45 -6.36 -3.22
N PRO A 44 -7.87 -7.62 -3.01
CA PRO A 44 -9.27 -7.89 -2.72
C PRO A 44 -9.66 -7.23 -1.39
N LEU A 45 -10.95 -6.92 -1.24
CA LEU A 45 -11.48 -6.46 0.04
C LEU A 45 -11.24 -7.54 1.11
N TYR A 46 -10.93 -7.08 2.33
CA TYR A 46 -10.68 -7.98 3.43
C TYR A 46 -11.89 -8.88 3.68
N ASN A 47 -11.65 -10.19 3.64
CA ASN A 47 -12.50 -11.23 4.20
C ASN A 47 -11.66 -12.02 5.19
N PHE A 48 -12.19 -12.27 6.39
CA PHE A 48 -11.49 -13.03 7.42
C PHE A 48 -11.21 -14.47 6.95
N ASP A 49 -12.10 -15.05 6.14
CA ASP A 49 -11.94 -16.42 5.63
C ASP A 49 -10.64 -16.61 4.82
N TYR A 50 -10.11 -15.55 4.19
CA TYR A 50 -8.84 -15.63 3.47
C TYR A 50 -7.64 -15.99 4.37
N ASP A 51 -7.73 -15.74 5.67
CA ASP A 51 -6.68 -16.03 6.64
C ASP A 51 -6.99 -17.30 7.46
N ASP A 52 -8.10 -18.00 7.18
CA ASP A 52 -8.48 -19.24 7.84
C ASP A 52 -8.10 -20.46 6.97
N PRO A 53 -7.08 -21.24 7.37
CA PRO A 53 -6.67 -22.42 6.61
C PRO A 53 -7.70 -23.56 6.62
N GLU A 54 -8.73 -23.50 7.47
CA GLU A 54 -9.83 -24.48 7.49
C GLU A 54 -10.87 -24.23 6.39
N VAL A 55 -10.90 -23.04 5.78
CA VAL A 55 -11.84 -22.67 4.72
C VAL A 55 -11.24 -22.96 3.34
N GLU A 56 -11.45 -24.18 2.84
CA GLU A 56 -10.83 -24.67 1.60
C GLU A 56 -11.34 -23.98 0.31
N ASP A 57 -12.56 -23.41 0.32
CA ASP A 57 -13.16 -22.75 -0.84
C ASP A 57 -12.79 -21.26 -0.98
N VAL A 58 -12.08 -20.70 0.01
CA VAL A 58 -11.66 -19.30 0.05
C VAL A 58 -10.14 -19.22 0.28
N PRO A 59 -9.30 -19.53 -0.73
CA PRO A 59 -7.85 -19.56 -0.54
C PRO A 59 -7.28 -18.16 -0.31
N LEU A 60 -6.19 -18.07 0.48
CA LEU A 60 -5.43 -16.84 0.69
C LEU A 60 -4.99 -16.23 -0.66
N PRO A 61 -5.37 -14.98 -0.99
CA PRO A 61 -4.98 -14.36 -2.24
C PRO A 61 -3.47 -14.14 -2.32
N GLU A 62 -2.83 -14.52 -3.44
CA GLU A 62 -1.39 -14.31 -3.65
C GLU A 62 -0.99 -12.82 -3.52
N SER A 63 -1.89 -11.92 -3.91
CA SER A 63 -1.69 -10.48 -3.76
C SER A 63 -1.55 -10.04 -2.31
N TYR A 64 -2.21 -10.71 -1.35
CA TYR A 64 -2.02 -10.43 0.07
C TYR A 64 -0.63 -10.84 0.53
N THR A 65 -0.16 -12.01 0.12
CA THR A 65 1.19 -12.49 0.45
C THR A 65 2.25 -11.53 -0.09
N ALA A 66 2.20 -11.20 -1.39
CA ALA A 66 3.15 -10.30 -2.02
C ALA A 66 3.15 -8.89 -1.39
N PHE A 67 1.96 -8.37 -1.06
CA PHE A 67 1.83 -7.09 -0.37
C PHE A 67 2.43 -7.16 1.04
N ARG A 68 2.06 -8.16 1.84
CA ARG A 68 2.56 -8.35 3.22
C ARG A 68 4.09 -8.49 3.24
N GLU A 69 4.67 -9.22 2.30
CA GLU A 69 6.12 -9.36 2.14
C GLU A 69 6.80 -8.02 1.81
N THR A 70 6.22 -7.26 0.87
CA THR A 70 6.71 -5.93 0.47
C THR A 70 6.72 -4.97 1.66
N ILE A 71 5.62 -4.93 2.41
CA ILE A 71 5.50 -4.07 3.60
C ILE A 71 6.46 -4.52 4.70
N LYS A 72 6.58 -5.83 4.95
CA LYS A 72 7.50 -6.37 5.96
C LYS A 72 8.98 -6.09 5.65
N ALA A 73 9.34 -6.01 4.37
CA ALA A 73 10.69 -5.67 3.92
C ALA A 73 11.00 -4.16 3.96
N SER A 74 10.04 -3.32 4.31
CA SER A 74 10.22 -1.86 4.33
C SER A 74 10.80 -1.38 5.66
N ASP A 75 11.74 -0.45 5.61
CA ASP A 75 12.28 0.25 6.78
C ASP A 75 11.33 1.35 7.31
N GLY A 76 10.39 1.79 6.48
CA GLY A 76 9.37 2.76 6.83
C GLY A 76 8.21 2.79 5.84
N ILE A 77 7.09 3.36 6.27
CA ILE A 77 5.86 3.46 5.48
C ILE A 77 5.37 4.90 5.51
N LEU A 78 5.10 5.46 4.34
CA LEU A 78 4.47 6.77 4.18
C LEU A 78 3.05 6.60 3.64
N PHE A 79 2.05 7.01 4.43
CA PHE A 79 0.66 7.04 4.00
C PHE A 79 0.34 8.40 3.38
N VAL A 80 -0.16 8.40 2.15
CA VAL A 80 -0.62 9.60 1.45
C VAL A 80 -2.09 9.39 1.06
N THR A 81 -2.99 9.96 1.86
CA THR A 81 -4.43 9.79 1.68
C THR A 81 -5.12 11.12 1.43
N SER A 82 -6.14 11.12 0.57
CA SER A 82 -7.09 12.24 0.52
C SER A 82 -8.09 12.11 1.66
N GLU A 83 -8.54 13.23 2.20
CA GLU A 83 -9.69 13.23 3.10
C GLU A 83 -10.97 12.93 2.28
N THR A 84 -11.75 11.99 2.76
CA THR A 84 -13.13 11.74 2.30
C THR A 84 -14.04 11.85 3.52
N THR A 85 -15.35 11.84 3.39
CA THR A 85 -16.29 12.04 4.53
C THR A 85 -16.27 10.90 5.57
N ALA A 86 -15.29 10.00 5.50
CA ALA A 86 -14.85 9.09 6.55
C ALA A 86 -13.35 9.36 6.85
N PRO A 87 -12.90 9.20 8.11
CA PRO A 87 -11.54 9.57 8.53
C PRO A 87 -10.40 8.88 7.73
N PHE A 88 -10.69 7.77 7.04
CA PHE A 88 -9.81 7.10 6.07
C PHE A 88 -10.63 6.56 4.88
N PRO A 89 -10.12 6.67 3.63
CA PRO A 89 -10.74 6.02 2.47
C PRO A 89 -10.66 4.50 2.57
N PRO A 90 -11.71 3.76 2.17
CA PRO A 90 -11.76 2.29 2.24
C PRO A 90 -11.04 1.59 1.07
N VAL A 91 -10.27 2.32 0.27
CA VAL A 91 -9.69 1.87 -1.02
C VAL A 91 -8.22 2.18 -1.15
#